data_AF-A0A2L1VEK9-F1
#
_entry.id   AF-A0A2L1VEK9-F1
#
_cell.length_a   1.000
_cell.length_b   1.000
_cell.length_c   1.000
_cell.angle_alpha   90.00
_cell.angle_beta   90.00
_cell.angle_gamma   90.00
#
_symmetry.space_group_name_H-M   'P 1'
#
loop_
_entity.id
_entity.type
_entity.pdbx_description
1 polymer ?
#
loop_
_entity_poly.entity_id
_entity_poly.type
_entity_poly.pdbx_seq_one_letter_code
_entity_poly.pdbx_strand_id
1 'polypeptide(L)'
;MTDLNKEREAFEADQNTTLLFERIEYIAAMNAYMPKFEYANNLIVMQAAERFNFGWSMWQKAKAQAVPVWISVEDKLPEIADASVLAHFQNGSIETVHIEDWFKDITSGFDEAGIQTFTKWYLKASNTITHWMSLPEAPIETGA
;
A
#
# COMPACT_ATOMS: atom_id res chain seq x y z
N MET A 1 -5.36 -3.13 2.70
CA MET A 1 -5.88 -3.81 1.49
C MET A 1 -6.10 -2.74 0.43
N THR A 2 -5.39 -2.81 -0.69
CA THR A 2 -5.49 -1.81 -1.76
C THR A 2 -6.88 -1.89 -2.41
N ASP A 3 -7.50 -0.73 -2.65
CA ASP A 3 -8.80 -0.65 -3.32
C ASP A 3 -8.63 -1.01 -4.80
N LEU A 4 -9.03 -2.23 -5.17
CA LEU A 4 -8.85 -2.77 -6.53
C LEU A 4 -9.54 -1.92 -7.59
N ASN A 5 -10.66 -1.27 -7.24
CA ASN A 5 -11.38 -0.42 -8.19
C ASN A 5 -10.61 0.88 -8.46
N LYS A 6 -10.02 1.50 -7.43
CA LYS A 6 -9.17 2.67 -7.60
C LYS A 6 -7.90 2.37 -8.40
N GLU A 7 -7.28 1.21 -8.16
CA GLU A 7 -6.10 0.80 -8.94
C GLU A 7 -6.44 0.52 -10.39
N ARG A 8 -7.61 -0.10 -10.66
CA ARG A 8 -8.11 -0.31 -12.02
C ARG A 8 -8.34 1.04 -12.72
N GLU A 9 -9.01 1.98 -12.06
CA GLU A 9 -9.25 3.33 -12.62
C GLU A 9 -7.93 4.05 -12.94
N ALA A 10 -6.92 3.96 -12.07
CA ALA A 10 -5.60 4.51 -12.34
C ALA A 10 -4.92 3.84 -13.54
N PHE A 11 -4.95 2.50 -13.62
CA PHE A 11 -4.42 1.76 -14.75
C PHE A 11 -5.12 2.14 -16.07
N GLU A 12 -6.45 2.22 -16.07
CA GLU A 12 -7.27 2.57 -17.24
C GLU A 12 -7.02 4.02 -17.72
N ALA A 13 -6.82 4.96 -16.79
CA ALA A 13 -6.50 6.35 -17.10
C ALA A 13 -5.17 6.50 -17.87
N ASP A 14 -4.20 5.61 -17.63
CA ASP A 14 -2.93 5.57 -18.35
C ASP A 14 -3.05 4.96 -19.75
N GLN A 15 -4.15 4.28 -20.06
CA GLN A 15 -4.36 3.65 -21.35
C GLN A 15 -5.08 4.60 -22.33
N ASN A 16 -4.42 4.99 -23.43
CA ASN A 16 -5.07 5.77 -24.51
C ASN A 16 -6.05 4.91 -25.34
N THR A 17 -7.27 4.70 -24.82
CA THR A 17 -8.10 3.54 -25.21
C THR A 17 -9.61 3.79 -25.28
N THR A 18 -10.05 5.04 -25.49
CA THR A 18 -11.47 5.40 -25.55
C THR A 18 -12.31 4.50 -26.45
N LEU A 19 -11.81 4.13 -27.64
CA LEU A 19 -12.49 3.23 -28.59
C LEU A 19 -12.47 1.74 -28.19
N LEU A 20 -11.55 1.34 -27.33
CA LEU A 20 -11.39 -0.06 -26.89
C LEU A 20 -12.35 -0.38 -25.74
N PHE A 21 -12.58 0.55 -24.81
CA PHE A 21 -13.58 0.38 -23.73
C PHE A 21 -15.03 0.40 -24.21
N GLU A 22 -15.28 0.86 -25.44
CA GLU A 22 -16.56 0.62 -26.10
C GLU A 22 -16.80 -0.88 -26.37
N ARG A 23 -15.74 -1.68 -26.54
CA ARG A 23 -15.80 -3.08 -27.00
C ARG A 23 -15.36 -4.11 -25.96
N ILE A 24 -14.66 -3.67 -24.94
CA ILE A 24 -14.12 -4.49 -23.85
C ILE A 24 -14.75 -4.01 -22.55
N GLU A 25 -15.04 -4.94 -21.65
CA GLU A 25 -15.52 -4.67 -20.30
C GLU A 25 -14.67 -5.40 -19.28
N TYR A 26 -14.58 -4.84 -18.07
CA TYR A 26 -13.93 -5.50 -16.95
C TYR A 26 -14.95 -6.33 -16.17
N ILE A 27 -14.69 -7.63 -16.06
CA ILE A 27 -15.51 -8.58 -15.31
C ILE A 27 -14.89 -8.77 -13.92
N ALA A 28 -15.44 -8.07 -12.93
CA ALA A 28 -14.93 -8.07 -11.56
C ALA A 28 -14.84 -9.48 -10.94
N ALA A 29 -15.80 -10.36 -11.24
CA ALA A 29 -15.81 -11.75 -10.75
C ALA A 29 -14.62 -12.58 -11.28
N MET A 30 -14.03 -12.18 -12.40
CA MET A 30 -12.89 -12.85 -13.03
C MET A 30 -11.57 -12.07 -12.85
N ASN A 31 -11.63 -10.84 -12.32
CA ASN A 31 -10.51 -9.90 -12.33
C ASN A 31 -9.86 -9.78 -13.72
N ALA A 32 -10.69 -9.69 -14.77
CA ALA A 32 -10.21 -9.74 -16.15
C ALA A 32 -11.04 -8.85 -17.09
N TYR A 33 -10.35 -8.30 -18.09
CA TYR A 33 -10.96 -7.64 -19.24
C TYR A 33 -11.40 -8.68 -20.26
N MET A 34 -12.64 -8.57 -20.74
CA MET A 34 -13.24 -9.47 -21.71
C MET A 34 -13.90 -8.67 -22.83
N PRO A 35 -13.93 -9.16 -24.08
CA PRO A 35 -14.79 -8.59 -25.10
C PRO A 35 -16.25 -8.59 -24.62
N LYS A 36 -16.97 -7.50 -24.85
CA LYS A 36 -18.43 -7.50 -24.68
C LYS A 36 -19.04 -8.54 -25.61
N PHE A 37 -20.20 -9.07 -25.23
CA PHE A 37 -20.86 -10.18 -25.93
C PHE A 37 -20.96 -9.98 -27.45
N GLU A 38 -21.29 -8.78 -27.91
CA GLU A 38 -21.41 -8.43 -29.34
C GLU A 38 -20.08 -8.49 -30.12
N TYR A 39 -18.95 -8.45 -29.42
CA TYR A 39 -17.59 -8.54 -29.97
C TYR A 39 -16.87 -9.83 -29.59
N ALA A 40 -17.54 -10.80 -28.98
CA ALA A 40 -16.93 -12.03 -28.46
C ALA A 40 -16.17 -12.85 -29.53
N ASN A 41 -16.59 -12.75 -30.80
CA ASN A 41 -15.94 -13.43 -31.93
C ASN A 41 -15.07 -12.51 -32.80
N ASN A 42 -14.75 -11.29 -32.33
CA ASN A 42 -13.88 -10.36 -33.03
C ASN A 42 -12.43 -10.55 -32.58
N LEU A 43 -11.60 -11.15 -33.45
CA LEU A 43 -10.21 -11.47 -33.14
C LEU A 43 -9.38 -10.25 -32.66
N ILE A 44 -9.61 -9.07 -33.24
CA ILE A 44 -8.88 -7.86 -32.85
C ILE A 44 -9.26 -7.43 -31.43
N VAL A 45 -10.55 -7.53 -31.07
CA VAL A 45 -11.05 -7.19 -29.73
C VAL A 45 -10.56 -8.22 -28.71
N MET A 46 -10.56 -9.51 -29.05
CA MET A 46 -10.00 -10.57 -28.20
C MET A 46 -8.51 -10.34 -27.89
N GLN A 47 -7.70 -10.09 -28.92
CA GLN A 47 -6.27 -9.81 -28.75
C GLN A 47 -6.02 -8.54 -27.93
N ALA A 48 -6.87 -7.52 -28.09
CA ALA A 48 -6.76 -6.31 -27.29
C ALA A 48 -7.10 -6.57 -25.81
N ALA A 49 -8.13 -7.37 -25.52
CA ALA A 49 -8.48 -7.78 -24.16
C ALA A 49 -7.34 -8.59 -23.51
N GLU A 50 -6.71 -9.50 -24.24
CA GLU A 50 -5.54 -10.26 -23.76
C GLU A 50 -4.36 -9.34 -23.40
N ARG A 51 -4.04 -8.35 -24.26
CA ARG A 51 -2.99 -7.36 -23.98
C ARG A 51 -3.31 -6.52 -22.75
N PHE A 52 -4.57 -6.15 -22.58
CA PHE A 52 -5.03 -5.44 -21.39
C PHE A 52 -4.87 -6.28 -20.12
N ASN A 53 -5.25 -7.55 -20.17
CA ASN A 53 -5.06 -8.47 -19.05
C ASN A 53 -3.59 -8.66 -18.70
N PHE A 54 -2.71 -8.75 -19.71
CA PHE A 54 -1.28 -8.77 -19.48
C PHE A 54 -0.80 -7.49 -18.77
N GLY A 55 -1.13 -6.31 -19.31
CA GLY A 55 -0.79 -5.02 -18.70
C GLY A 55 -1.32 -4.87 -17.27
N TRP A 56 -2.58 -5.25 -17.04
CA TRP A 56 -3.23 -5.24 -15.73
C TRP A 56 -2.56 -6.19 -14.74
N SER A 57 -2.15 -7.37 -15.18
CA SER A 57 -1.41 -8.32 -14.33
C SER A 57 -0.04 -7.78 -13.94
N MET A 58 0.65 -7.11 -14.86
CA MET A 58 1.95 -6.49 -14.61
C MET A 58 1.82 -5.28 -13.69
N TRP A 59 0.79 -4.45 -13.87
CA TRP A 59 0.48 -3.34 -12.97
C TRP A 59 0.23 -3.81 -11.54
N GLN A 60 -0.65 -4.80 -11.36
CA GLN A 60 -0.94 -5.37 -10.05
C GLN A 60 0.32 -5.94 -9.38
N LYS A 61 1.17 -6.66 -10.14
CA LYS A 61 2.44 -7.17 -9.61
C LYS A 61 3.41 -6.06 -9.23
N ALA A 62 3.55 -5.03 -10.07
CA ALA A 62 4.44 -3.90 -9.79
C ALA A 62 3.98 -3.09 -8.57
N LYS A 63 2.66 -2.94 -8.38
CA LYS A 63 2.07 -2.28 -7.20
C LYS A 63 2.14 -3.14 -5.95
N ALA A 64 2.00 -4.46 -6.08
CA ALA A 64 2.16 -5.42 -4.99
C ALA A 64 3.62 -5.55 -4.55
N GLN A 65 4.57 -5.39 -5.49
CA GLN A 65 5.98 -5.20 -5.21
C GLN A 65 6.20 -3.77 -4.69
N ALA A 66 5.57 -3.47 -3.55
CA ALA A 66 5.63 -2.18 -2.91
C ALA A 66 7.09 -1.86 -2.58
N VAL A 67 7.67 -0.90 -3.28
CA VAL A 67 8.72 -0.07 -2.66
C VAL A 67 8.04 0.49 -1.42
N PRO A 68 8.49 0.16 -0.20
CA PRO A 68 7.75 0.57 0.98
C PRO A 68 7.75 2.10 1.00
N VAL A 69 6.54 2.67 1.05
CA VAL A 69 6.35 4.12 0.94
C VAL A 69 6.54 4.72 2.33
N TRP A 70 7.22 5.86 2.39
CA TRP A 70 7.29 6.66 3.61
C TRP A 70 5.94 7.28 3.91
N ILE A 71 5.38 6.94 5.07
CA ILE A 71 4.10 7.42 5.57
C ILE A 71 4.39 8.41 6.71
N SER A 72 3.86 9.63 6.61
CA SER A 72 3.97 10.60 7.72
C SER A 72 3.20 10.10 8.93
N VAL A 73 3.77 10.28 10.13
CA VAL A 73 3.07 9.98 11.39
C VAL A 73 1.84 10.87 11.61
N GLU A 74 1.75 11.99 10.89
CA GLU A 74 0.57 12.86 10.86
C GLU A 74 -0.56 12.29 9.98
N ASP A 75 -0.22 11.54 8.94
CA ASP A 75 -1.18 10.93 8.03
C ASP A 75 -1.75 9.62 8.59
N LYS A 76 -0.87 8.72 9.02
CA LYS A 76 -1.25 7.41 9.57
C LYS A 76 -0.14 6.86 10.46
N LEU A 77 -0.53 6.30 11.61
CA LEU A 77 0.36 5.50 12.46
C LEU A 77 0.40 4.03 12.01
N PRO A 78 1.51 3.31 12.25
CA PRO A 78 1.54 1.87 12.02
C PRO A 78 0.51 1.16 12.89
N GLU A 79 -0.03 0.04 12.39
CA GLU A 79 -0.93 -0.81 13.17
C GLU A 79 -0.15 -1.44 14.32
N ILE A 80 -0.67 -1.33 15.54
CA ILE A 80 0.02 -1.83 16.74
C ILE A 80 0.10 -3.35 16.67
N ALA A 81 1.32 -3.87 16.58
CA ALA A 81 1.66 -5.29 16.50
C ALA A 81 3.07 -5.53 17.04
N ASP A 82 3.36 -6.77 17.44
CA ASP A 82 4.70 -7.27 17.76
C ASP A 82 5.52 -7.41 16.47
N ALA A 83 5.94 -6.26 15.94
CA ALA A 83 6.64 -6.10 14.67
C ALA A 83 7.46 -4.81 14.67
N SER A 84 8.29 -4.64 13.64
CA SER A 84 9.17 -3.48 13.48
C SER A 84 8.92 -2.76 12.16
N VAL A 85 9.24 -1.46 12.14
CA VAL A 85 9.22 -0.60 10.95
C VAL A 85 10.56 0.08 10.77
N LEU A 86 10.84 0.57 9.56
CA LEU A 86 11.87 1.60 9.37
C LEU A 86 11.25 2.95 9.74
N ALA A 87 11.94 3.72 10.58
CA ALA A 87 11.53 5.04 11.01
C ALA A 87 12.55 6.08 10.54
N HIS A 88 12.03 7.16 9.95
CA HIS A 88 12.80 8.35 9.61
C HIS A 88 12.64 9.39 10.71
N PHE A 89 13.77 9.79 11.29
CA PHE A 89 13.82 10.73 12.39
C PHE A 89 14.02 12.17 11.91
N GLN A 90 13.67 13.14 12.75
CA GLN A 90 13.80 14.57 12.44
C GLN A 90 15.25 14.97 12.11
N ASN A 91 16.25 14.33 12.73
CA ASN A 91 17.67 14.53 12.43
C ASN A 91 18.14 13.90 11.09
N GLY A 92 17.26 13.22 10.36
CA GLY A 92 17.56 12.53 9.11
C GLY A 92 18.09 11.09 9.26
N SER A 93 18.19 10.55 10.49
CA SER A 93 18.54 9.13 10.66
C SER A 93 17.39 8.22 10.23
N ILE A 94 17.73 7.03 9.75
CA ILE A 94 16.80 5.95 9.45
C ILE A 94 17.18 4.75 10.29
N GLU A 95 16.28 4.29 11.15
CA GLU A 95 16.52 3.19 12.07
C GLU A 95 15.34 2.24 12.12
N THR A 96 15.59 1.00 12.52
CA THR A 96 14.53 0.03 12.78
C THR A 96 14.01 0.22 14.20
N VAL A 97 12.69 0.32 14.36
CA VAL A 97 12.04 0.52 15.66
C VAL A 97 10.93 -0.49 15.86
N HIS A 98 10.77 -0.97 17.09
CA HIS A 98 9.65 -1.83 17.48
C HIS A 98 8.36 -0.99 17.57
N ILE A 99 7.28 -1.46 16.93
CA ILE A 99 6.04 -0.68 16.80
C ILE A 99 5.41 -0.42 18.17
N GLU A 100 5.29 -1.44 19.02
CA GLU A 100 4.65 -1.25 20.33
C GLU A 100 5.45 -0.30 21.22
N ASP A 101 6.78 -0.35 21.18
CA ASP A 101 7.62 0.49 22.04
C ASP A 101 7.50 1.97 21.69
N TRP A 102 7.37 2.27 20.39
CA TRP A 102 7.40 3.65 19.89
C TRP A 102 6.03 4.29 19.73
N PHE A 103 5.02 3.51 19.32
CA PHE A 103 3.72 4.01 18.89
C PHE A 103 2.56 3.65 19.82
N LYS A 104 2.74 2.71 20.76
CA LYS A 104 1.72 2.42 21.78
C LYS A 104 1.70 3.50 22.86
N ASP A 105 0.57 3.62 23.53
CA ASP A 105 0.44 4.50 24.68
C ASP A 105 1.33 4.05 25.83
N ILE A 106 2.15 4.98 26.31
CA ILE A 106 2.98 4.88 27.51
C ILE A 106 2.47 5.87 28.54
N THR A 107 2.65 5.56 29.81
CA THR A 107 2.31 6.48 30.91
C THR A 107 3.18 7.73 30.87
N SER A 108 2.58 8.91 31.06
CA SER A 108 3.28 10.21 31.02
C SER A 108 3.11 11.07 32.27
N GLY A 109 2.94 10.43 33.43
CA GLY A 109 2.70 11.11 34.71
C GLY A 109 1.22 11.39 34.97
N PHE A 110 0.92 12.29 35.89
CA PHE A 110 -0.44 12.59 36.35
C PHE A 110 -0.83 14.03 36.03
N ASP A 111 -2.11 14.29 35.80
CA ASP A 111 -2.65 15.64 35.69
C ASP A 111 -2.86 16.29 37.08
N GLU A 112 -3.35 17.54 37.10
CA GLU A 112 -3.60 18.30 38.33
C GLU A 112 -4.65 17.65 39.26
N ALA A 113 -5.51 16.80 38.71
CA ALA A 113 -6.51 16.04 39.46
C ALA A 113 -5.98 14.68 39.94
N GLY A 114 -4.72 14.34 39.64
CA GLY A 114 -4.10 13.06 39.99
C GLY A 114 -4.49 11.91 39.06
N ILE A 115 -5.02 12.18 37.86
CA ILE A 115 -5.39 11.16 36.87
C ILE A 115 -4.17 10.82 36.00
N GLN A 116 -3.94 9.52 35.77
CA GLN A 116 -2.85 9.03 34.92
C GLN A 116 -3.03 9.52 33.48
N THR A 117 -2.00 10.17 32.93
CA THR A 117 -1.94 10.62 31.54
C THR A 117 -1.13 9.64 30.69
N PHE A 118 -1.38 9.66 29.38
CA PHE A 118 -0.70 8.81 28.40
C PHE A 118 -0.15 9.63 27.24
N THR A 119 0.95 9.15 26.66
CA THR A 119 1.60 9.70 25.47
C THR A 119 2.17 8.58 24.63
N LYS A 120 2.90 8.90 23.56
CA LYS A 120 3.63 7.93 22.73
C LYS A 120 5.11 8.28 22.74
N TRP A 121 5.99 7.28 22.74
CA TRP A 121 7.42 7.53 22.86
C TRP A 121 7.97 8.37 21.70
N TYR A 122 7.47 8.17 20.47
CA TYR A 122 7.91 8.95 19.31
C TYR A 122 7.66 10.46 19.41
N LEU A 123 6.73 10.90 20.29
CA LEU A 123 6.44 12.30 20.57
C LEU A 123 7.33 12.89 21.66
N LYS A 124 7.89 12.04 22.54
CA LYS A 124 8.70 12.45 23.70
C LYS A 124 10.20 12.36 23.44
N ALA A 125 10.62 11.55 22.48
CA ALA A 125 12.02 11.47 22.07
C ALA A 125 12.52 12.86 21.65
N SER A 126 13.74 13.22 22.08
CA SER A 126 14.40 14.47 21.68
C SER A 126 14.63 14.55 20.16
N ASN A 127 14.66 13.40 19.50
CA ASN A 127 14.65 13.22 18.07
C ASN A 127 13.40 12.41 17.72
N THR A 128 12.36 13.09 17.20
CA THR A 128 11.05 12.48 16.96
C THR A 128 11.02 11.74 15.63
N ILE A 129 10.17 10.71 15.54
CA ILE A 129 9.87 10.03 14.28
C ILE A 129 8.94 10.92 13.47
N THR A 130 9.31 11.18 12.21
CA THR A 130 8.51 11.98 11.27
C THR A 130 7.77 11.10 10.27
N HIS A 131 8.41 10.01 9.81
CA HIS A 131 7.83 9.08 8.85
C HIS A 131 8.20 7.65 9.22
N TRP A 132 7.41 6.69 8.74
CA TRP A 132 7.70 5.28 8.85
C TRP A 132 7.39 4.55 7.54
N MET A 133 7.98 3.38 7.34
CA MET A 133 7.65 2.47 6.26
C MET A 133 7.77 1.03 6.76
N SER A 134 6.98 0.12 6.21
CA SER A 134 7.12 -1.31 6.51
C SER A 134 8.52 -1.81 6.18
N LEU A 135 9.02 -2.77 6.97
CA LEU A 135 10.22 -3.49 6.61
C LEU A 135 10.01 -4.24 5.27
N PRO A 136 11.06 -4.37 4.44
CA PRO A 136 11.02 -5.25 3.28
C PRO A 136 10.65 -6.68 3.69
N GLU A 137 10.00 -7.42 2.79
CA GLU A 137 9.79 -8.84 3.00
C GLU A 137 11.13 -9.56 3.16
N ALA A 138 11.19 -10.47 4.14
CA ALA A 138 12.37 -11.28 4.36
C ALA A 138 12.68 -12.13 3.10
N PRO A 139 13.96 -12.36 2.78
CA PRO A 139 14.32 -13.21 1.65
C PRO A 139 13.76 -14.63 1.87
N ILE A 140 13.21 -15.20 0.79
CA ILE A 140 12.81 -16.60 0.77
C ILE A 140 14.06 -17.41 0.45
N GLU A 141 14.59 -18.16 1.42
CA GLU A 141 15.65 -19.14 1.15
C GLU A 141 15.04 -20.35 0.45
N THR A 142 15.31 -20.52 -0.85
CA THR A 142 15.10 -21.79 -1.53
C THR A 142 16.29 -22.68 -1.20
N GLY A 143 16.09 -23.66 -0.32
CA GLY A 143 17.16 -24.56 0.16
C GLY A 143 17.97 -25.21 -0.97
N ALA A 144 19.27 -25.34 -0.72
CA ALA A 144 20.24 -26.10 -1.51
C ALA A 144 20.06 -27.61 -1.36
#